data_AF-A0A7V9Q523-F1
#
_entry.id   AF-A0A7V9Q523-F1
#
_cell.length_a   1.000
_cell.length_b   1.000
_cell.length_c   1.000
_cell.angle_alpha   90.00
_cell.angle_beta   90.00
_cell.angle_gamma   90.00
#
_symmetry.space_group_name_H-M   'P 1'
#
loop_
_entity.id
_entity.type
_entity.pdbx_description
1 polymer ?
#
loop_
_entity_poly.entity_id
_entity_poly.type
_entity_poly.pdbx_seq_one_letter_code
_entity_poly.pdbx_strand_id
1 'polypeptide(L)'
;MRGTTRGRGDTATRGERHLRHVGASARRRVVLSMRLRVCFVLFVTLLMIVVSGCGARRAHNLERIFAEVRGREGKRPVIVIPGILGSQLVNRRTGEVVWPSAFRSIDDGMSLPMTPDLVANRDELYAAKIIDVAYLARLAPGIYVYQELLDALRRYAGYREGDWNNPAPDADRDTFYIFPYDFRRDNVETARELVRRIDELKRKLGRPDLRFNIVAHSMGGLVARYAAMYGDADLPDGDVPPQPTWAGASSINKIFMFGTPNEGSAEAFVTILEGYSITEGLRPRVRLFNKLTPEDAVSIPAVFQLLPHGEAARFLDENLQQIKVDLYDPETWRRYKWSAINNPGFRERFARGRVQSEADAKMQSGSPADLDSYLAAVLRRAKRFHEALNAVARVEQKTVPLFALGGDCEETLAAPVLLREVKTGNWETLFRPRGLRNSAGKRISRKEVTRAMFAPGDGRVTRRSLLGKESETEKGKSLFNKMLPLAYGVFACDLHSDLQNNKTLQENALTLLISEVTQ
;
A
#
# COMPACT_ATOMS: atom_id res chain seq x y z
N MET A 1 70.97 27.32 -41.98
CA MET A 1 71.79 26.34 -41.24
C MET A 1 71.52 26.50 -39.75
N ARG A 2 71.65 25.38 -39.04
CA ARG A 2 71.54 25.16 -37.60
C ARG A 2 72.18 26.25 -36.72
N GLY A 3 71.75 26.32 -35.46
CA GLY A 3 72.72 26.46 -34.37
C GLY A 3 72.33 27.42 -33.26
N THR A 4 71.74 26.85 -32.22
CA THR A 4 71.63 27.35 -30.84
C THR A 4 72.96 27.83 -30.23
N THR A 5 72.93 28.82 -29.33
CA THR A 5 73.76 28.84 -28.10
C THR A 5 73.27 29.85 -27.05
N ARG A 6 73.52 29.48 -25.79
CA ARG A 6 73.15 30.07 -24.49
C ARG A 6 73.88 31.36 -24.15
N GLY A 7 73.37 32.12 -23.16
CA GLY A 7 74.21 32.90 -22.24
C GLY A 7 73.48 33.95 -21.41
N ARG A 8 73.60 33.87 -20.07
CA ARG A 8 73.07 34.75 -19.02
C ARG A 8 73.68 36.16 -19.02
N GLY A 9 72.98 37.12 -18.41
CA GLY A 9 73.58 38.36 -17.88
C GLY A 9 72.55 39.38 -17.40
N ASP A 10 72.73 39.86 -16.18
CA ASP A 10 71.80 40.62 -15.34
C ASP A 10 71.61 42.11 -15.65
N THR A 11 70.55 42.65 -15.03
CA THR A 11 70.35 44.02 -14.49
C THR A 11 69.98 45.20 -15.40
N ALA A 12 68.73 45.63 -15.15
CA ALA A 12 68.30 46.98 -14.73
C ALA A 12 68.16 48.13 -15.76
N THR A 13 66.91 48.63 -15.75
CA THR A 13 66.43 50.01 -15.98
C THR A 13 66.44 50.60 -17.39
N ARG A 14 65.25 50.58 -17.99
CA ARG A 14 64.72 51.57 -18.95
C ARG A 14 63.20 51.44 -18.90
N GLY A 15 62.40 52.47 -18.62
CA GLY A 15 62.41 53.75 -19.29
C GLY A 15 61.45 53.68 -20.47
N GLU A 16 60.24 54.23 -20.26
CA GLU A 16 59.24 54.65 -21.26
C GLU A 16 58.48 53.58 -22.08
N ARG A 17 57.16 53.56 -21.89
CA ARG A 17 56.20 53.26 -22.96
C ARG A 17 54.81 53.86 -22.67
N HIS A 18 54.49 54.88 -23.48
CA HIS A 18 53.23 55.11 -24.20
C HIS A 18 51.85 54.66 -23.66
N LEU A 19 50.99 55.68 -23.52
CA LEU A 19 49.66 55.87 -24.16
C LEU A 19 48.43 55.04 -23.71
N ARG A 20 47.44 55.81 -23.21
CA ARG A 20 45.98 55.85 -23.54
C ARG A 20 44.94 55.44 -22.47
N HIS A 21 44.05 56.41 -22.24
CA HIS A 21 42.60 56.38 -21.98
C HIS A 21 41.99 55.88 -20.66
N VAL A 22 41.45 56.87 -19.90
CA VAL A 22 40.05 57.05 -19.41
C VAL A 22 39.34 55.87 -18.73
N GLY A 23 38.85 56.11 -17.50
CA GLY A 23 37.63 55.45 -17.00
C GLY A 23 37.50 55.36 -15.48
N ALA A 24 36.83 56.33 -14.87
CA ALA A 24 36.45 56.33 -13.44
C ALA A 24 35.46 55.19 -13.11
N SER A 25 35.68 54.47 -12.00
CA SER A 25 34.74 53.46 -11.50
C SER A 25 33.75 54.07 -10.50
N ALA A 26 32.49 54.18 -10.94
CA ALA A 26 31.36 54.61 -10.11
C ALA A 26 30.75 53.40 -9.38
N ARG A 27 30.65 53.47 -8.04
CA ARG A 27 29.82 52.54 -7.24
C ARG A 27 28.34 52.80 -7.55
N ARG A 28 27.70 51.95 -8.36
CA ARG A 28 26.24 51.98 -8.58
C ARG A 28 25.53 51.37 -7.37
N ARG A 29 24.82 52.19 -6.58
CA ARG A 29 23.76 51.71 -5.68
C ARG A 29 22.54 51.35 -6.55
N VAL A 30 22.14 50.09 -6.54
CA VAL A 30 20.89 49.64 -7.16
C VAL A 30 19.73 50.10 -6.28
N VAL A 31 19.04 51.17 -6.68
CA VAL A 31 17.81 51.59 -6.02
C VAL A 31 16.67 50.72 -6.57
N LEU A 32 16.33 49.67 -5.83
CA LEU A 32 15.19 48.82 -6.12
C LEU A 32 13.90 49.66 -6.11
N SER A 33 13.09 49.60 -7.18
CA SER A 33 11.85 50.38 -7.30
C SER A 33 10.88 50.06 -6.15
N MET A 34 10.10 51.05 -5.72
CA MET A 34 9.16 50.92 -4.59
C MET A 34 8.19 49.74 -4.80
N ARG A 35 7.78 49.46 -6.05
CA ARG A 35 6.95 48.29 -6.40
C ARG A 35 7.66 46.95 -6.17
N LEU A 36 8.96 46.86 -6.49
CA LEU A 36 9.72 45.63 -6.28
C LEU A 36 9.97 45.36 -4.79
N ARG A 37 10.16 46.42 -3.98
CA ARG A 37 10.27 46.30 -2.52
C ARG A 37 8.96 45.82 -1.89
N VAL A 38 7.82 46.33 -2.35
CA VAL A 38 6.50 45.88 -1.88
C VAL A 38 6.24 44.42 -2.29
N CYS A 39 6.56 44.02 -3.52
CA CYS A 39 6.43 42.61 -3.95
C CYS A 39 7.35 41.68 -3.16
N PHE A 40 8.59 42.10 -2.87
CA PHE A 40 9.53 41.32 -2.06
C PHE A 40 9.06 41.17 -0.62
N VAL A 41 8.56 42.25 -0.01
CA VAL A 41 8.00 42.21 1.35
C VAL A 41 6.76 41.31 1.39
N LEU A 42 5.83 41.43 0.43
CA LEU A 42 4.67 40.54 0.35
C LEU A 42 5.06 39.07 0.15
N PHE A 43 6.07 38.79 -0.69
CA PHE A 43 6.59 37.44 -0.89
C PHE A 43 7.22 36.87 0.38
N VAL A 44 8.05 37.65 1.08
CA VAL A 44 8.67 37.24 2.36
C VAL A 44 7.61 37.06 3.44
N THR A 45 6.59 37.92 3.49
CA THR A 45 5.51 37.82 4.49
C THR A 45 4.63 36.59 4.23
N LEU A 46 4.33 36.30 2.96
CA LEU A 46 3.61 35.08 2.56
C LEU A 46 4.44 33.83 2.88
N LEU A 47 5.76 33.87 2.62
CA LEU A 47 6.69 32.79 2.97
C LEU A 47 6.75 32.59 4.49
N MET A 48 6.78 33.66 5.28
CA MET A 48 6.75 33.58 6.75
C MET A 48 5.42 33.04 7.29
N ILE A 49 4.28 33.35 6.66
CA ILE A 49 2.97 32.79 7.04
C ILE A 49 2.91 31.28 6.71
N VAL A 50 3.48 30.85 5.58
CA VAL A 50 3.62 29.43 5.23
C VAL A 50 4.54 28.69 6.21
N VAL A 51 5.62 29.34 6.66
CA VAL A 51 6.56 28.75 7.65
C VAL A 51 5.97 28.76 9.07
N SER A 52 5.15 29.75 9.43
CA SER A 52 4.54 29.87 10.76
C SER A 52 3.31 28.97 10.98
N GLY A 53 2.72 28.43 9.90
CA GLY A 53 1.65 27.43 9.96
C GLY A 53 2.14 26.01 10.30
N CYS A 54 3.45 25.76 10.18
CA CYS A 54 4.08 24.54 10.66
C CYS A 54 4.54 24.76 12.10
N GLY A 55 3.62 24.63 13.06
CA GLY A 55 4.02 24.39 14.44
C GLY A 55 5.02 23.22 14.44
N ALA A 56 6.24 23.45 14.92
CA ALA A 56 7.28 22.44 14.96
C ALA A 56 6.74 21.20 15.68
N ARG A 57 6.34 20.17 14.92
CA ARG A 57 6.02 18.87 15.48
C ARG A 57 7.30 18.42 16.16
N ARG A 58 7.32 18.42 17.50
CA ARG A 58 8.42 17.82 18.26
C ARG A 58 8.47 16.36 17.83
N ALA A 59 9.41 16.02 16.96
CA ALA A 59 9.60 14.65 16.52
C ALA A 59 10.05 13.81 17.72
N HIS A 60 9.45 12.63 17.88
CA HIS A 60 9.82 11.69 18.92
C HIS A 60 11.28 11.26 18.74
N ASN A 61 12.10 11.43 19.77
CA ASN A 61 13.50 11.00 19.73
C ASN A 61 13.58 9.51 20.10
N LEU A 62 13.23 8.64 19.15
CA LEU A 62 13.20 7.19 19.34
C LEU A 62 14.54 6.63 19.81
N GLU A 63 15.66 7.19 19.33
CA GLU A 63 17.01 6.79 19.77
C GLU A 63 17.16 6.94 21.29
N ARG A 64 16.73 8.09 21.84
CA ARG A 64 16.79 8.34 23.29
C ARG A 64 15.78 7.49 24.05
N ILE A 65 14.57 7.30 23.53
CA ILE A 65 13.49 6.55 24.19
C ILE A 65 13.86 5.07 24.33
N PHE A 66 14.45 4.47 23.30
CA PHE A 66 14.75 3.04 23.26
C PHE A 66 16.21 2.70 23.55
N ALA A 67 17.07 3.66 23.92
CA ALA A 67 18.50 3.44 24.16
C ALA A 67 18.80 2.30 25.16
N GLU A 68 18.10 2.28 26.30
CA GLU A 68 18.27 1.25 27.33
C GLU A 68 17.75 -0.13 26.87
N VAL A 69 16.69 -0.11 26.07
CA VAL A 69 15.96 -1.30 25.65
C VAL A 69 16.62 -1.98 24.44
N ARG A 70 17.32 -1.21 23.61
CA ARG A 70 18.06 -1.67 22.43
C ARG A 70 19.05 -2.80 22.76
N GLY A 71 19.73 -2.69 23.91
CA GLY A 71 20.72 -3.67 24.37
C GLY A 71 20.14 -4.91 25.06
N ARG A 72 18.81 -5.00 25.24
CA ARG A 72 18.18 -6.18 25.85
C ARG A 72 18.17 -7.32 24.83
N GLU A 73 18.73 -8.47 25.22
CA GLU A 73 18.73 -9.69 24.41
C GLU A 73 17.55 -10.60 24.77
N GLY A 74 17.28 -11.59 23.92
CA GLY A 74 16.20 -12.56 24.11
C GLY A 74 14.83 -12.08 23.61
N LYS A 75 14.76 -10.98 22.85
CA LYS A 75 13.49 -10.49 22.31
C LYS A 75 12.91 -11.52 21.34
N ARG A 76 11.60 -11.73 21.38
CA ARG A 76 10.91 -12.62 20.43
C ARG A 76 11.16 -12.16 18.98
N PRO A 77 11.36 -13.09 18.04
CA PRO A 77 11.63 -12.73 16.66
C PRO A 77 10.39 -12.12 16.00
N VAL A 78 10.64 -11.28 15.00
CA VAL A 78 9.62 -10.50 14.30
C VAL A 78 9.51 -10.96 12.86
N ILE A 79 8.31 -10.99 12.30
CA ILE A 79 8.09 -11.14 10.86
C ILE A 79 7.49 -9.84 10.34
N VAL A 80 8.14 -9.24 9.34
CA VAL A 80 7.67 -8.06 8.63
C VAL A 80 6.98 -8.49 7.34
N ILE A 81 5.70 -8.14 7.20
CA ILE A 81 4.89 -8.48 6.03
C ILE A 81 4.49 -7.19 5.31
N PRO A 82 4.97 -6.95 4.09
CA PRO A 82 4.60 -5.76 3.33
C PRO A 82 3.13 -5.80 2.90
N GLY A 83 2.61 -4.64 2.50
CA GLY A 83 1.34 -4.51 1.80
C GLY A 83 1.43 -4.84 0.31
N ILE A 84 0.30 -4.68 -0.38
CA ILE A 84 0.24 -4.77 -1.83
C ILE A 84 1.27 -3.82 -2.47
N LEU A 85 1.93 -4.28 -3.53
CA LEU A 85 3.04 -3.58 -4.20
C LEU A 85 4.33 -3.43 -3.37
N GLY A 86 4.40 -3.94 -2.14
CA GLY A 86 5.56 -3.76 -1.26
C GLY A 86 6.72 -4.73 -1.49
N SER A 87 6.55 -5.73 -2.36
CA SER A 87 7.60 -6.69 -2.75
C SER A 87 8.10 -6.40 -4.16
N GLN A 88 9.39 -6.56 -4.40
CA GLN A 88 9.97 -6.56 -5.74
C GLN A 88 9.53 -7.81 -6.49
N LEU A 89 9.04 -7.65 -7.73
CA LEU A 89 8.76 -8.77 -8.65
C LEU A 89 9.85 -8.86 -9.71
N VAL A 90 10.43 -10.04 -9.85
CA VAL A 90 11.53 -10.33 -10.76
C VAL A 90 11.13 -11.49 -11.67
N ASN A 91 11.41 -11.38 -12.97
CA ASN A 91 11.22 -12.48 -13.90
C ASN A 91 12.33 -13.52 -13.71
N ARG A 92 11.96 -14.77 -13.43
CA ARG A 92 12.91 -15.86 -13.18
C ARG A 92 13.77 -16.20 -14.39
N ARG A 93 13.22 -16.09 -15.61
CA ARG A 93 13.91 -16.43 -16.86
C ARG A 93 14.88 -15.34 -17.27
N THR A 94 14.50 -14.07 -17.18
CA THR A 94 15.30 -12.95 -17.70
C THR A 94 16.12 -12.22 -16.64
N GLY A 95 15.76 -12.37 -15.36
CA GLY A 95 16.33 -11.58 -14.26
C GLY A 95 15.83 -10.13 -14.22
N GLU A 96 14.88 -9.75 -15.07
CA GLU A 96 14.32 -8.39 -15.12
C GLU A 96 13.54 -8.06 -13.85
N VAL A 97 13.77 -6.86 -13.29
CA VAL A 97 12.92 -6.27 -12.25
C VAL A 97 11.67 -5.67 -12.89
N VAL A 98 10.58 -6.42 -12.87
CA VAL A 98 9.29 -5.99 -13.43
C VAL A 98 8.59 -4.99 -12.51
N TRP A 99 8.77 -5.12 -11.19
CA TRP A 99 8.27 -4.15 -10.21
C TRP A 99 9.27 -3.94 -9.05
N PRO A 100 9.55 -2.69 -8.63
CA PRO A 100 9.13 -1.43 -9.25
C PRO A 100 9.97 -1.11 -10.49
N SER A 101 9.36 -0.60 -11.55
CA SER A 101 10.06 -0.16 -12.78
C SER A 101 9.20 0.79 -13.59
N ALA A 102 9.81 1.78 -14.26
CA ALA A 102 9.12 2.72 -15.14
C ALA A 102 8.60 2.12 -16.45
N PHE A 103 9.18 1.00 -16.91
CA PHE A 103 8.89 0.42 -18.22
C PHE A 103 8.14 -0.90 -18.06
N ARG A 104 7.09 -1.15 -18.85
CA ARG A 104 6.45 -2.46 -18.90
C ARG A 104 7.44 -3.50 -19.46
N SER A 105 7.35 -4.70 -18.93
CA SER A 105 8.08 -5.87 -19.45
C SER A 105 7.43 -6.30 -20.77
N ILE A 106 8.26 -6.71 -21.71
CA ILE A 106 7.85 -7.26 -23.02
C ILE A 106 7.48 -8.75 -22.90
N ASP A 107 8.06 -9.43 -21.91
CA ASP A 107 7.78 -10.82 -21.57
C ASP A 107 6.58 -10.90 -20.60
N ASP A 108 6.82 -11.26 -19.34
CA ASP A 108 5.77 -11.28 -18.32
C ASP A 108 5.63 -9.90 -17.67
N GLY A 109 4.48 -9.27 -17.89
CA GLY A 109 4.10 -7.98 -17.34
C GLY A 109 3.43 -8.07 -15.97
N MET A 110 2.73 -7.01 -15.58
CA MET A 110 2.00 -6.98 -14.31
C MET A 110 0.74 -7.85 -14.32
N SER A 111 0.18 -8.17 -15.50
CA SER A 111 -1.04 -8.95 -15.63
C SER A 111 -0.79 -10.43 -15.43
N LEU A 112 -1.69 -11.11 -14.71
CA LEU A 112 -1.74 -12.56 -14.65
C LEU A 112 -2.64 -13.13 -15.77
N PRO A 113 -2.46 -14.41 -16.14
CA PRO A 113 -3.49 -15.19 -16.80
C PRO A 113 -4.88 -15.02 -16.16
N MET A 114 -5.95 -14.99 -16.96
CA MET A 114 -7.32 -14.80 -16.49
C MET A 114 -8.21 -15.98 -16.86
N THR A 115 -7.91 -17.15 -16.28
CA THR A 115 -8.73 -18.36 -16.41
C THR A 115 -9.48 -18.65 -15.11
N PRO A 116 -10.62 -19.37 -15.12
CA PRO A 116 -11.34 -19.70 -13.88
C PRO A 116 -10.53 -20.54 -12.88
N ASP A 117 -9.46 -21.22 -13.33
CA ASP A 117 -8.49 -21.85 -12.44
C ASP A 117 -7.46 -20.80 -11.95
N LEU A 118 -7.80 -20.13 -10.85
CA LEU A 118 -6.96 -19.10 -10.26
C LEU A 118 -5.59 -19.62 -9.80
N VAL A 119 -5.51 -20.89 -9.39
CA VAL A 119 -4.26 -21.49 -8.92
C VAL A 119 -3.29 -21.64 -10.08
N ALA A 120 -3.79 -22.04 -11.26
CA ALA A 120 -3.00 -22.19 -12.47
C ALA A 120 -2.59 -20.86 -13.14
N ASN A 121 -3.19 -19.73 -12.76
CA ASN A 121 -2.92 -18.42 -13.36
C ASN A 121 -1.54 -17.84 -12.98
N ARG A 122 -0.45 -18.49 -13.38
CA ARG A 122 0.94 -18.19 -13.01
C ARG A 122 1.76 -17.71 -14.20
N ASP A 123 2.86 -17.04 -13.88
CA ASP A 123 3.89 -16.61 -14.82
C ASP A 123 5.28 -16.85 -14.20
N GLU A 124 6.34 -16.37 -14.86
CA GLU A 124 7.72 -16.52 -14.37
C GLU A 124 8.10 -15.49 -13.30
N LEU A 125 7.18 -14.62 -12.85
CA LEU A 125 7.53 -13.63 -11.84
C LEU A 125 7.50 -14.24 -10.44
N TYR A 126 8.46 -13.83 -9.62
CA TYR A 126 8.50 -14.19 -8.21
C TYR A 126 8.88 -12.98 -7.36
N ALA A 127 8.47 -13.02 -6.09
CA ALA A 127 8.83 -11.99 -5.14
C ALA A 127 10.24 -12.21 -4.60
N ALA A 128 11.14 -11.25 -4.85
CA ALA A 128 12.55 -11.38 -4.50
C ALA A 128 12.87 -10.78 -3.12
N LYS A 129 12.46 -9.54 -2.87
CA LYS A 129 12.73 -8.80 -1.62
C LYS A 129 11.65 -7.77 -1.36
N ILE A 130 11.61 -7.25 -0.14
CA ILE A 130 10.82 -6.04 0.15
C ILE A 130 11.44 -4.85 -0.57
N ILE A 131 10.61 -3.88 -0.94
CA ILE A 131 11.07 -2.61 -1.47
C ILE A 131 11.39 -1.70 -0.28
N ASP A 132 12.64 -1.62 0.16
CA ASP A 132 13.06 -0.66 1.18
C ASP A 132 13.05 0.77 0.61
N VAL A 133 13.66 0.94 -0.56
CA VAL A 133 13.71 2.18 -1.34
C VAL A 133 13.37 1.85 -2.79
N ALA A 134 12.33 2.49 -3.34
CA ALA A 134 11.96 2.34 -4.74
C ALA A 134 12.75 3.32 -5.61
N TYR A 135 13.52 2.79 -6.56
CA TYR A 135 14.14 3.57 -7.64
C TYR A 135 13.35 3.34 -8.92
N LEU A 136 12.59 4.34 -9.37
CA LEU A 136 11.71 4.19 -10.54
C LEU A 136 12.47 4.25 -11.87
N ALA A 137 13.67 4.82 -11.87
CA ALA A 137 14.64 4.78 -12.97
C ALA A 137 16.06 4.89 -12.38
N ARG A 138 17.08 4.49 -13.15
CA ARG A 138 18.50 4.45 -12.70
C ARG A 138 19.02 5.78 -12.12
N LEU A 139 18.43 6.91 -12.52
CA LEU A 139 18.80 8.27 -12.07
C LEU A 139 17.70 8.98 -11.28
N ALA A 140 16.62 8.29 -10.91
CA ALA A 140 15.53 8.88 -10.12
C ALA A 140 15.88 8.90 -8.62
N PRO A 141 15.40 9.89 -7.85
CA PRO A 141 15.48 9.86 -6.39
C PRO A 141 14.81 8.60 -5.82
N GLY A 142 15.41 8.00 -4.80
CA GLY A 142 14.83 6.87 -4.10
C GLY A 142 13.61 7.28 -3.27
N ILE A 143 12.54 6.49 -3.34
CA ILE A 143 11.34 6.66 -2.51
C ILE A 143 11.42 5.67 -1.35
N TYR A 144 11.49 6.16 -0.12
CA TYR A 144 11.56 5.34 1.09
C TYR A 144 10.20 4.67 1.33
N VAL A 145 10.11 3.36 1.10
CA VAL A 145 8.84 2.63 1.25
C VAL A 145 8.79 1.92 2.60
N TYR A 146 9.76 1.04 2.90
CA TYR A 146 9.86 0.34 4.19
C TYR A 146 11.14 0.65 4.97
N GLN A 147 12.06 1.45 4.41
CA GLN A 147 13.35 1.70 5.04
C GLN A 147 13.21 2.20 6.48
N GLU A 148 12.32 3.15 6.77
CA GLU A 148 12.23 3.69 8.13
C GLU A 148 11.70 2.69 9.15
N LEU A 149 10.79 1.81 8.75
CA LEU A 149 10.30 0.72 9.62
C LEU A 149 11.45 -0.26 9.93
N LEU A 150 12.16 -0.71 8.90
CA LEU A 150 13.28 -1.65 9.08
C LEU A 150 14.40 -1.04 9.90
N ASP A 151 14.68 0.24 9.68
CA ASP A 151 15.63 1.00 10.46
C ASP A 151 15.18 1.19 11.91
N ALA A 152 13.89 1.32 12.17
CA ALA A 152 13.37 1.37 13.53
C ALA A 152 13.59 0.04 14.27
N LEU A 153 13.38 -1.10 13.60
CA LEU A 153 13.67 -2.42 14.15
C LEU A 153 15.17 -2.60 14.41
N ARG A 154 16.03 -2.22 13.45
CA ARG A 154 17.49 -2.34 13.58
C ARG A 154 18.08 -1.40 14.62
N ARG A 155 17.81 -0.10 14.49
CA ARG A 155 18.50 0.96 15.23
C ARG A 155 17.91 1.17 16.62
N TYR A 156 16.59 1.16 16.76
CA TYR A 156 15.94 1.48 18.03
C TYR A 156 15.63 0.22 18.84
N ALA A 157 15.14 -0.83 18.19
CA ALA A 157 14.78 -2.06 18.90
C ALA A 157 15.94 -3.08 18.99
N GLY A 158 17.04 -2.88 18.25
CA GLY A 158 18.21 -3.75 18.31
C GLY A 158 17.99 -5.12 17.67
N TYR A 159 17.07 -5.23 16.72
CA TYR A 159 16.88 -6.47 15.96
C TYR A 159 17.88 -6.58 14.81
N ARG A 160 18.29 -7.79 14.49
CA ARG A 160 19.08 -8.12 13.30
C ARG A 160 18.23 -8.79 12.23
N GLU A 161 18.58 -8.60 10.97
CA GLU A 161 17.85 -9.25 9.88
C GLU A 161 18.24 -10.73 9.78
N GLY A 162 17.24 -11.60 9.71
CA GLY A 162 17.40 -13.04 9.59
C GLY A 162 17.25 -13.54 8.16
N ASP A 163 17.88 -14.67 7.87
CA ASP A 163 17.75 -15.41 6.61
C ASP A 163 16.82 -16.61 6.81
N TRP A 164 15.79 -16.74 5.98
CA TRP A 164 14.84 -17.85 6.03
C TRP A 164 15.46 -19.20 5.62
N ASN A 165 16.40 -19.15 4.68
CA ASN A 165 17.00 -20.32 4.07
C ASN A 165 18.18 -20.83 4.88
N ASN A 166 19.01 -19.90 5.38
CA ASN A 166 20.22 -20.17 6.15
C ASN A 166 20.24 -19.38 7.47
N PRO A 167 19.33 -19.66 8.42
CA PRO A 167 19.25 -18.92 9.67
C PRO A 167 20.49 -19.18 10.55
N ALA A 168 20.98 -18.13 11.23
CA ALA A 168 22.01 -18.29 12.25
C ALA A 168 21.48 -19.13 13.44
N PRO A 169 22.34 -19.83 14.20
CA PRO A 169 21.90 -20.69 15.32
C PRO A 169 21.09 -19.97 16.41
N ASP A 170 21.32 -18.67 16.57
CA ASP A 170 20.67 -17.78 17.53
C ASP A 170 19.58 -16.89 16.88
N ALA A 171 19.12 -17.23 15.66
CA ALA A 171 18.11 -16.44 14.96
C ALA A 171 16.68 -16.63 15.50
N ASP A 172 16.53 -17.44 16.55
CA ASP A 172 15.31 -17.63 17.34
C ASP A 172 14.99 -16.44 18.27
N ARG A 173 15.90 -15.46 18.38
CA ARG A 173 15.74 -14.26 19.22
C ARG A 173 16.41 -13.05 18.58
N ASP A 174 15.98 -11.86 18.99
CA ASP A 174 16.51 -10.56 18.56
C ASP A 174 16.62 -10.41 17.04
N THR A 175 15.82 -11.19 16.29
CA THR A 175 15.91 -11.29 14.83
C THR A 175 14.58 -10.89 14.20
N PHE A 176 14.61 -10.13 13.10
CA PHE A 176 13.44 -9.89 12.26
C PHE A 176 13.61 -10.55 10.90
N TYR A 177 12.53 -11.09 10.36
CA TYR A 177 12.48 -11.75 9.07
C TYR A 177 11.53 -10.99 8.16
N ILE A 178 11.94 -10.78 6.91
CA ILE A 178 11.10 -10.11 5.91
C ILE A 178 10.40 -11.19 5.09
N PHE A 179 9.09 -11.11 4.95
CA PHE A 179 8.31 -12.04 4.13
C PHE A 179 7.83 -11.37 2.84
N PRO A 180 8.69 -11.25 1.80
CA PRO A 180 8.24 -10.81 0.49
C PRO A 180 7.39 -11.90 -0.16
N TYR A 181 6.33 -11.47 -0.84
CA TYR A 181 5.39 -12.35 -1.54
C TYR A 181 4.88 -11.71 -2.83
N ASP A 182 4.41 -12.53 -3.77
CA ASP A 182 3.79 -12.03 -4.99
C ASP A 182 2.40 -11.49 -4.65
N PHE A 183 2.33 -10.17 -4.50
CA PHE A 183 1.12 -9.45 -4.11
C PHE A 183 0.00 -9.53 -5.14
N ARG A 184 0.24 -10.14 -6.31
CA ARG A 184 -0.79 -10.36 -7.32
C ARG A 184 -1.62 -11.61 -7.03
N ARG A 185 -1.06 -12.56 -6.28
CA ARG A 185 -1.64 -13.87 -6.03
C ARG A 185 -2.70 -13.82 -4.94
N ASP A 186 -3.39 -14.93 -4.75
CA ASP A 186 -4.40 -15.12 -3.70
C ASP A 186 -3.79 -14.93 -2.30
N ASN A 187 -4.45 -14.15 -1.43
CA ASN A 187 -4.02 -13.93 -0.05
C ASN A 187 -4.07 -15.22 0.80
N VAL A 188 -4.93 -16.19 0.48
CA VAL A 188 -4.96 -17.50 1.15
C VAL A 188 -3.71 -18.31 0.79
N GLU A 189 -3.33 -18.35 -0.49
CA GLU A 189 -2.08 -18.97 -0.94
C GLU A 189 -0.88 -18.35 -0.22
N THR A 190 -0.86 -17.02 -0.12
CA THR A 190 0.20 -16.27 0.56
C THR A 190 0.26 -16.56 2.06
N ALA A 191 -0.89 -16.64 2.74
CA ALA A 191 -0.96 -16.96 4.16
C ALA A 191 -0.47 -18.38 4.47
N ARG A 192 -0.82 -19.33 3.61
CA ARG A 192 -0.35 -20.72 3.68
C ARG A 192 1.17 -20.81 3.51
N GLU A 193 1.72 -20.09 2.53
CA GLU A 193 3.16 -19.98 2.32
C GLU A 193 3.87 -19.40 3.56
N LEU A 194 3.31 -18.37 4.19
CA LEU A 194 3.86 -17.81 5.44
C LEU A 194 3.96 -18.88 6.53
N VAL A 195 2.89 -19.66 6.74
CA VAL A 195 2.87 -20.73 7.76
C VAL A 195 3.93 -21.79 7.46
N ARG A 196 4.05 -22.23 6.22
CA ARG A 196 5.07 -23.22 5.82
C ARG A 196 6.48 -22.71 6.05
N ARG A 197 6.77 -21.44 5.74
CA ARG A 197 8.09 -20.83 6.00
C ARG A 197 8.39 -20.72 7.49
N ILE A 198 7.40 -20.36 8.30
CA ILE A 198 7.53 -20.35 9.76
C ILE A 198 7.88 -21.75 10.26
N ASP A 199 7.15 -22.77 9.83
CA ASP A 199 7.38 -24.16 10.27
C ASP A 199 8.74 -24.68 9.81
N GLU A 200 9.16 -24.35 8.59
CA GLU A 200 10.50 -24.69 8.09
C GLU A 200 11.60 -24.00 8.90
N LEU A 201 11.46 -22.71 9.21
CA LEU A 201 12.40 -21.96 10.02
C LEU A 201 12.50 -22.55 11.44
N LYS A 202 11.36 -22.89 12.06
CA LYS A 202 11.32 -23.55 13.38
C LYS A 202 12.04 -24.88 13.37
N ARG A 203 11.90 -25.68 12.30
CA ARG A 203 12.65 -26.94 12.13
C ARG A 203 14.15 -26.68 12.00
N LYS A 204 14.58 -25.74 11.15
CA LYS A 204 16.00 -25.40 10.96
C LYS A 204 16.66 -24.92 12.26
N LEU A 205 15.93 -24.18 13.09
CA LEU A 205 16.40 -23.68 14.38
C LEU A 205 16.29 -24.72 15.51
N GLY A 206 15.61 -25.85 15.31
CA GLY A 206 15.32 -26.80 16.38
C GLY A 206 14.41 -26.23 17.48
N ARG A 207 13.51 -25.30 17.13
CA ARG A 207 12.65 -24.57 18.09
C ARG A 207 11.15 -24.72 17.75
N PRO A 208 10.54 -25.88 18.05
CA PRO A 208 9.14 -26.16 17.73
C PRO A 208 8.15 -25.25 18.48
N ASP A 209 8.52 -24.69 19.62
CA ASP A 209 7.67 -23.78 20.41
C ASP A 209 7.93 -22.30 20.13
N LEU A 210 8.78 -21.98 19.14
CA LEU A 210 9.07 -20.59 18.79
C LEU A 210 7.82 -19.88 18.28
N ARG A 211 7.59 -18.69 18.81
CA ARG A 211 6.49 -17.79 18.42
C ARG A 211 7.02 -16.45 17.96
N PHE A 212 6.37 -15.90 16.95
CA PHE A 212 6.78 -14.66 16.29
C PHE A 212 5.80 -13.52 16.59
N ASN A 213 6.35 -12.32 16.75
CA ASN A 213 5.56 -11.09 16.63
C ASN A 213 5.46 -10.74 15.15
N ILE A 214 4.30 -10.29 14.66
CA ILE A 214 4.15 -9.89 13.25
C ILE A 214 3.92 -8.40 13.17
N VAL A 215 4.69 -7.73 12.30
CA VAL A 215 4.46 -6.35 11.88
C VAL A 215 4.02 -6.38 10.42
N ALA A 216 2.76 -6.05 10.17
CA ALA A 216 2.18 -6.15 8.85
C ALA A 216 1.60 -4.81 8.40
N HIS A 217 1.81 -4.48 7.12
CA HIS A 217 1.28 -3.27 6.51
C HIS A 217 0.17 -3.61 5.50
N SER A 218 -0.91 -2.84 5.52
CA SER A 218 -2.01 -2.89 4.55
C SER A 218 -2.52 -4.32 4.36
N MET A 219 -2.57 -4.82 3.12
CA MET A 219 -2.95 -6.19 2.76
C MET A 219 -2.18 -7.28 3.49
N GLY A 220 -0.91 -7.05 3.85
CA GLY A 220 -0.10 -8.00 4.61
C GLY A 220 -0.71 -8.35 5.97
N GLY A 221 -1.50 -7.44 6.56
CA GLY A 221 -2.23 -7.72 7.80
C GLY A 221 -3.35 -8.73 7.61
N LEU A 222 -4.01 -8.75 6.43
CA LEU A 222 -5.02 -9.75 6.10
C LEU A 222 -4.40 -11.13 5.92
N VAL A 223 -3.22 -11.20 5.28
CA VAL A 223 -2.40 -12.42 5.17
C VAL A 223 -2.05 -12.96 6.56
N ALA A 224 -1.52 -12.09 7.45
CA ALA A 224 -1.16 -12.45 8.81
C ALA A 224 -2.37 -12.95 9.62
N ARG A 225 -3.51 -12.27 9.49
CA ARG A 225 -4.76 -12.65 10.16
C ARG A 225 -5.25 -14.01 9.69
N TYR A 226 -5.29 -14.24 8.39
CA TYR A 226 -5.73 -15.53 7.84
C TYR A 226 -4.79 -16.65 8.32
N ALA A 227 -3.47 -16.45 8.26
CA ALA A 227 -2.48 -17.40 8.76
C ALA A 227 -2.70 -17.74 10.24
N ALA A 228 -2.97 -16.74 11.09
CA ALA A 228 -3.28 -16.96 12.50
C ALA A 228 -4.58 -17.75 12.70
N MET A 229 -5.63 -17.43 11.94
CA MET A 229 -6.97 -18.03 12.08
C MET A 229 -7.05 -19.46 11.54
N TYR A 230 -6.31 -19.79 10.48
CA TYR A 230 -6.49 -21.04 9.74
C TYR A 230 -5.22 -21.88 9.56
N GLY A 231 -4.03 -21.37 9.89
CA GLY A 231 -2.77 -22.09 9.63
C GLY A 231 -2.54 -22.30 8.13
N ASP A 232 -2.05 -23.49 7.74
CA ASP A 232 -1.84 -23.88 6.32
C ASP A 232 -3.13 -24.41 5.64
N ALA A 233 -4.30 -24.21 6.24
CA ALA A 233 -5.56 -24.63 5.63
C ALA A 233 -5.98 -23.70 4.48
N ASP A 234 -6.45 -24.30 3.39
CA ASP A 234 -7.17 -23.55 2.36
C ASP A 234 -8.61 -23.23 2.82
N LEU A 235 -9.33 -22.44 2.03
CA LEU A 235 -10.77 -22.25 2.20
C LEU A 235 -11.49 -23.58 1.95
N PRO A 236 -12.52 -23.92 2.75
CA PRO A 236 -13.25 -25.17 2.56
C PRO A 236 -14.04 -25.17 1.25
N ASP A 237 -14.17 -26.34 0.63
CA ASP A 237 -14.85 -26.53 -0.64
C ASP A 237 -16.34 -26.15 -0.61
N GLY A 238 -16.89 -25.89 -1.80
CA GLY A 238 -18.32 -25.60 -1.98
C GLY A 238 -18.77 -24.33 -1.28
N ASP A 239 -19.93 -24.39 -0.61
CA ASP A 239 -20.49 -23.27 0.17
C ASP A 239 -20.41 -23.52 1.68
N VAL A 240 -19.51 -24.41 2.12
CA VAL A 240 -19.31 -24.69 3.54
C VAL A 240 -18.78 -23.42 4.23
N PRO A 241 -19.46 -22.89 5.27
CA PRO A 241 -18.98 -21.69 5.96
C PRO A 241 -17.60 -21.94 6.60
N PRO A 242 -16.60 -21.07 6.37
CA PRO A 242 -15.31 -21.17 7.05
C PRO A 242 -15.46 -21.18 8.57
N GLN A 243 -14.63 -21.97 9.26
CA GLN A 243 -14.60 -22.05 10.72
C GLN A 243 -13.15 -21.87 11.18
N PRO A 244 -12.80 -20.77 11.85
CA PRO A 244 -11.42 -20.54 12.29
C PRO A 244 -11.07 -21.54 13.40
N THR A 245 -9.95 -22.24 13.20
CA THR A 245 -9.38 -23.19 14.17
C THR A 245 -8.31 -22.55 15.05
N TRP A 246 -7.89 -21.33 14.69
CA TRP A 246 -6.76 -20.61 15.27
C TRP A 246 -5.46 -21.44 15.29
N ALA A 247 -5.30 -22.37 14.34
CA ALA A 247 -4.14 -23.25 14.28
C ALA A 247 -2.80 -22.50 14.22
N GLY A 248 -2.76 -21.36 13.52
CA GLY A 248 -1.57 -20.51 13.43
C GLY A 248 -1.21 -19.75 14.72
N ALA A 249 -2.13 -19.64 15.69
CA ALA A 249 -1.88 -18.98 16.97
C ALA A 249 -0.77 -19.66 17.79
N SER A 250 -0.52 -20.95 17.53
CA SER A 250 0.59 -21.72 18.10
C SER A 250 1.97 -21.14 17.74
N SER A 251 2.09 -20.50 16.57
CA SER A 251 3.34 -19.90 16.06
C SER A 251 3.34 -18.38 16.08
N ILE A 252 2.19 -17.72 16.31
CA ILE A 252 2.07 -16.26 16.24
C ILE A 252 1.67 -15.70 17.60
N ASN A 253 2.50 -14.82 18.16
CA ASN A 253 2.28 -14.20 19.46
C ASN A 253 1.31 -13.01 19.44
N LYS A 254 1.54 -12.03 18.55
CA LYS A 254 0.67 -10.86 18.33
C LYS A 254 0.91 -10.28 16.95
N ILE A 255 -0.06 -9.52 16.44
CA ILE A 255 -0.01 -8.90 15.11
C ILE A 255 -0.23 -7.38 15.23
N PHE A 256 0.73 -6.61 14.72
CA PHE A 256 0.63 -5.16 14.53
C PHE A 256 0.22 -4.88 13.09
N MET A 257 -0.92 -4.22 12.91
CA MET A 257 -1.58 -3.96 11.64
C MET A 257 -1.52 -2.46 11.32
N PHE A 258 -0.64 -2.07 10.40
CA PHE A 258 -0.56 -0.71 9.90
C PHE A 258 -1.52 -0.54 8.71
N GLY A 259 -2.59 0.23 8.87
CA GLY A 259 -3.55 0.51 7.80
C GLY A 259 -4.22 -0.73 7.18
N THR A 260 -4.30 -1.86 7.89
CA THR A 260 -4.88 -3.09 7.35
C THR A 260 -6.38 -2.92 7.08
N PRO A 261 -6.87 -3.16 5.84
CA PRO A 261 -8.29 -3.02 5.50
C PRO A 261 -9.11 -4.24 5.94
N ASN A 262 -9.39 -4.38 7.24
CA ASN A 262 -10.08 -5.56 7.78
C ASN A 262 -11.52 -5.74 7.26
N GLU A 263 -12.16 -4.66 6.78
CA GLU A 263 -13.46 -4.72 6.06
C GLU A 263 -13.32 -4.39 4.55
N GLY A 264 -12.10 -4.45 4.02
CA GLY A 264 -11.78 -4.03 2.64
C GLY A 264 -11.67 -2.52 2.46
N SER A 265 -11.49 -2.08 1.22
CA SER A 265 -11.29 -0.67 0.85
C SER A 265 -12.03 -0.35 -0.44
N ALA A 266 -12.80 0.75 -0.44
CA ALA A 266 -13.40 1.26 -1.67
C ALA A 266 -12.34 1.63 -2.72
N GLU A 267 -11.10 1.95 -2.33
CA GLU A 267 -10.00 2.23 -3.26
C GLU A 267 -9.59 0.99 -4.07
N ALA A 268 -9.75 -0.22 -3.52
CA ALA A 268 -9.53 -1.46 -4.29
C ALA A 268 -10.54 -1.57 -5.44
N PHE A 269 -11.81 -1.22 -5.17
CA PHE A 269 -12.84 -1.14 -6.19
C PHE A 269 -12.50 -0.07 -7.25
N VAL A 270 -12.07 1.14 -6.84
CA VAL A 270 -11.61 2.17 -7.78
C VAL A 270 -10.41 1.68 -8.60
N THR A 271 -9.47 0.95 -7.99
CA THR A 271 -8.27 0.43 -8.67
C THR A 271 -8.62 -0.55 -9.78
N ILE A 272 -9.63 -1.42 -9.60
CA ILE A 272 -10.09 -2.32 -10.66
C ILE A 272 -10.69 -1.54 -11.84
N LEU A 273 -11.37 -0.42 -11.56
CA LEU A 273 -12.06 0.37 -12.59
C LEU A 273 -11.16 1.38 -13.30
N GLU A 274 -10.29 2.05 -12.55
CA GLU A 274 -9.49 3.19 -13.01
C GLU A 274 -7.98 2.94 -12.96
N GLY A 275 -7.53 1.77 -12.52
CA GLY A 275 -6.13 1.50 -12.27
C GLY A 275 -5.61 2.18 -11.01
N TYR A 276 -4.40 1.80 -10.61
CA TYR A 276 -3.76 2.27 -9.39
C TYR A 276 -3.36 3.75 -9.50
N SER A 277 -3.51 4.47 -8.38
CA SER A 277 -3.03 5.84 -8.24
C SER A 277 -2.04 5.97 -7.10
N ILE A 278 -0.93 6.69 -7.34
CA ILE A 278 0.07 7.00 -6.32
C ILE A 278 -0.37 8.11 -5.37
N THR A 279 -1.41 8.86 -5.72
CA THR A 279 -1.99 9.87 -4.84
C THR A 279 -3.16 9.28 -4.06
N GLU A 280 -3.39 9.82 -2.87
CA GLU A 280 -4.34 9.29 -1.89
C GLU A 280 -5.38 10.32 -1.46
N GLY A 281 -6.51 9.83 -0.95
CA GLY A 281 -7.63 10.66 -0.51
C GLY A 281 -8.21 11.53 -1.63
N LEU A 282 -8.54 12.78 -1.32
CA LEU A 282 -9.15 13.71 -2.28
C LEU A 282 -8.17 14.35 -3.28
N ARG A 283 -6.88 14.01 -3.24
CA ARG A 283 -5.89 14.52 -4.20
C ARG A 283 -6.22 14.03 -5.62
N PRO A 284 -5.91 14.79 -6.70
CA PRO A 284 -6.13 14.32 -8.07
C PRO A 284 -5.43 12.98 -8.31
N ARG A 285 -6.11 12.02 -8.94
CA ARG A 285 -5.55 10.71 -9.23
C ARG A 285 -4.42 10.84 -10.26
N VAL A 286 -3.22 10.44 -9.88
CA VAL A 286 -2.05 10.34 -10.76
C VAL A 286 -1.71 8.87 -10.93
N ARG A 287 -1.69 8.39 -12.18
CA ARG A 287 -1.20 7.05 -12.53
C ARG A 287 0.31 7.13 -12.71
N LEU A 288 1.04 6.22 -12.07
CA LEU A 288 2.48 6.16 -12.19
C LEU A 288 2.87 5.18 -13.29
N PHE A 289 3.35 5.73 -14.41
CA PHE A 289 3.66 4.99 -15.64
C PHE A 289 2.44 4.24 -16.22
N ASN A 290 2.66 3.49 -17.29
CA ASN A 290 1.63 2.66 -17.89
C ASN A 290 1.46 1.32 -17.16
N LYS A 291 1.71 1.22 -15.85
CA LYS A 291 1.56 -0.04 -15.08
C LYS A 291 0.40 0.04 -14.10
N LEU A 292 -0.10 -1.11 -13.68
CA LEU A 292 -1.25 -1.24 -12.78
C LEU A 292 -2.48 -0.53 -13.36
N THR A 293 -2.68 -0.69 -14.68
CA THR A 293 -3.85 -0.19 -15.40
C THR A 293 -5.09 -0.99 -14.99
N PRO A 294 -6.32 -0.57 -15.40
CA PRO A 294 -7.51 -1.41 -15.18
C PRO A 294 -7.37 -2.84 -15.73
N GLU A 295 -6.64 -3.01 -16.85
CA GLU A 295 -6.37 -4.33 -17.46
C GLU A 295 -5.42 -5.17 -16.62
N ASP A 296 -4.42 -4.57 -15.98
CA ASP A 296 -3.54 -5.29 -15.05
C ASP A 296 -4.30 -5.60 -13.75
N ALA A 297 -4.98 -4.60 -13.17
CA ALA A 297 -5.65 -4.71 -11.87
C ALA A 297 -6.77 -5.76 -11.87
N VAL A 298 -7.54 -5.87 -12.97
CA VAL A 298 -8.60 -6.86 -13.08
C VAL A 298 -8.07 -8.30 -13.16
N SER A 299 -6.79 -8.50 -13.46
CA SER A 299 -6.18 -9.84 -13.48
C SER A 299 -5.63 -10.29 -12.13
N ILE A 300 -5.68 -9.44 -11.10
CA ILE A 300 -5.02 -9.66 -9.79
C ILE A 300 -6.04 -10.12 -8.73
N PRO A 301 -6.12 -11.42 -8.36
CA PRO A 301 -7.02 -11.92 -7.32
C PRO A 301 -6.96 -11.16 -6.00
N ALA A 302 -5.75 -10.79 -5.53
CA ALA A 302 -5.57 -10.05 -4.29
C ALA A 302 -6.33 -8.71 -4.24
N VAL A 303 -6.51 -8.02 -5.38
CA VAL A 303 -7.24 -6.74 -5.42
C VAL A 303 -8.74 -6.97 -5.21
N PHE A 304 -9.31 -8.07 -5.70
CA PHE A 304 -10.70 -8.43 -5.41
C PHE A 304 -10.89 -8.81 -3.93
N GLN A 305 -9.89 -9.43 -3.32
CA GLN A 305 -9.84 -9.73 -1.88
C GLN A 305 -9.60 -8.50 -0.99
N LEU A 306 -9.47 -7.31 -1.58
CA LEU A 306 -9.46 -6.03 -0.90
C LEU A 306 -10.75 -5.25 -1.11
N LEU A 307 -11.72 -5.77 -1.87
CA LEU A 307 -13.01 -5.11 -2.06
C LEU A 307 -13.71 -4.90 -0.72
N PRO A 308 -14.46 -3.79 -0.56
CA PRO A 308 -15.20 -3.56 0.67
C PRO A 308 -16.25 -4.67 0.86
N HIS A 309 -16.43 -5.13 2.09
CA HIS A 309 -17.37 -6.20 2.43
C HIS A 309 -18.11 -5.93 3.73
N GLY A 310 -19.16 -6.71 4.01
CA GLY A 310 -20.04 -6.47 5.14
C GLY A 310 -20.60 -5.05 5.12
N GLU A 311 -20.57 -4.38 6.27
CA GLU A 311 -21.07 -3.01 6.43
C GLU A 311 -20.22 -1.94 5.74
N ALA A 312 -18.98 -2.25 5.33
CA ALA A 312 -18.14 -1.33 4.57
C ALA A 312 -18.51 -1.30 3.08
N ALA A 313 -19.23 -2.30 2.56
CA ALA A 313 -19.69 -2.37 1.17
C ALA A 313 -20.88 -1.44 0.91
N ARG A 314 -20.63 -0.13 0.92
CA ARG A 314 -21.67 0.91 0.81
C ARG A 314 -21.65 1.56 -0.56
N PHE A 315 -22.84 1.76 -1.12
CA PHE A 315 -23.08 2.51 -2.36
C PHE A 315 -24.24 3.46 -2.15
N LEU A 316 -24.21 4.59 -2.83
CA LEU A 316 -25.25 5.61 -2.74
C LEU A 316 -25.95 5.80 -4.09
N ASP A 317 -27.22 6.19 -4.07
CA ASP A 317 -27.93 6.68 -5.25
C ASP A 317 -27.72 8.19 -5.47
N GLU A 318 -28.37 8.73 -6.50
CA GLU A 318 -28.36 10.17 -6.82
C GLU A 318 -28.94 11.09 -5.73
N ASN A 319 -29.64 10.53 -4.73
CA ASN A 319 -30.18 11.23 -3.57
C ASN A 319 -29.31 11.05 -2.31
N LEU A 320 -28.12 10.48 -2.48
CA LEU A 320 -27.19 10.12 -1.41
C LEU A 320 -27.78 9.12 -0.40
N GLN A 321 -28.78 8.34 -0.83
CA GLN A 321 -29.36 7.25 -0.03
C GLN A 321 -28.60 5.97 -0.31
N GLN A 322 -28.38 5.18 0.75
CA GLN A 322 -27.69 3.91 0.61
C GLN A 322 -28.53 2.93 -0.21
N ILE A 323 -27.88 2.28 -1.18
CA ILE A 323 -28.46 1.24 -2.01
C ILE A 323 -27.69 -0.07 -1.83
N LYS A 324 -28.41 -1.18 -1.99
CA LYS A 324 -27.81 -2.51 -1.95
C LYS A 324 -27.18 -2.84 -3.30
N VAL A 325 -25.91 -3.20 -3.28
CA VAL A 325 -25.13 -3.64 -4.43
C VAL A 325 -24.40 -4.92 -4.01
N ASP A 326 -24.54 -5.99 -4.78
CA ASP A 326 -23.79 -7.21 -4.55
C ASP A 326 -22.49 -7.16 -5.35
N LEU A 327 -21.37 -6.89 -4.67
CA LEU A 327 -20.05 -6.86 -5.32
C LEU A 327 -19.57 -8.24 -5.75
N TYR A 328 -20.16 -9.33 -5.28
CA TYR A 328 -19.74 -10.69 -5.62
C TYR A 328 -20.53 -11.30 -6.79
N ASP A 329 -21.57 -10.61 -7.26
CA ASP A 329 -22.39 -11.05 -8.39
C ASP A 329 -21.83 -10.51 -9.72
N PRO A 330 -21.37 -11.38 -10.65
CA PRO A 330 -20.87 -10.96 -11.96
C PRO A 330 -21.91 -10.17 -12.78
N GLU A 331 -23.21 -10.44 -12.62
CA GLU A 331 -24.26 -9.70 -13.33
C GLU A 331 -24.34 -8.25 -12.86
N THR A 332 -24.04 -7.98 -11.59
CA THR A 332 -23.91 -6.62 -11.06
C THR A 332 -22.77 -5.86 -11.76
N TRP A 333 -21.61 -6.50 -11.95
CA TRP A 333 -20.49 -5.90 -12.67
C TRP A 333 -20.84 -5.63 -14.15
N ARG A 334 -21.55 -6.56 -14.80
CA ARG A 334 -22.03 -6.39 -16.17
C ARG A 334 -23.02 -5.23 -16.28
N ARG A 335 -24.01 -5.16 -15.38
CA ARG A 335 -25.05 -4.11 -15.32
C ARG A 335 -24.45 -2.71 -15.24
N TYR A 336 -23.44 -2.53 -14.39
CA TYR A 336 -22.78 -1.24 -14.19
C TYR A 336 -21.55 -1.03 -15.08
N LYS A 337 -21.26 -1.97 -16.00
CA LYS A 337 -20.10 -1.94 -16.91
C LYS A 337 -18.77 -1.76 -16.17
N TRP A 338 -18.64 -2.38 -15.01
CA TRP A 338 -17.46 -2.29 -14.16
C TRP A 338 -16.31 -3.16 -14.67
N SER A 339 -15.09 -2.70 -14.44
CA SER A 339 -13.81 -3.31 -14.88
C SER A 339 -13.57 -3.37 -16.39
N ALA A 340 -12.32 -3.63 -16.76
CA ALA A 340 -11.93 -3.84 -18.15
C ALA A 340 -12.64 -5.04 -18.81
N ILE A 341 -13.05 -6.05 -18.04
CA ILE A 341 -13.75 -7.24 -18.57
C ILE A 341 -15.06 -6.87 -19.26
N ASN A 342 -15.74 -5.82 -18.82
CA ASN A 342 -16.99 -5.36 -19.44
C ASN A 342 -16.77 -4.33 -20.58
N ASN A 343 -15.52 -4.08 -20.97
CA ASN A 343 -15.17 -3.20 -22.09
C ASN A 343 -15.01 -4.01 -23.40
N PRO A 344 -15.80 -3.74 -24.46
CA PRO A 344 -15.70 -4.46 -25.72
C PRO A 344 -14.30 -4.41 -26.37
N GLY A 345 -13.64 -3.26 -26.30
CA GLY A 345 -12.30 -3.08 -26.86
C GLY A 345 -11.24 -3.89 -26.11
N PHE A 346 -11.39 -4.08 -24.80
CA PHE A 346 -10.52 -4.98 -24.04
C PHE A 346 -10.76 -6.43 -24.43
N ARG A 347 -12.01 -6.88 -24.53
CA ARG A 347 -12.35 -8.26 -24.94
C ARG A 347 -11.74 -8.62 -26.31
N GLU A 348 -11.78 -7.69 -27.28
CA GLU A 348 -11.16 -7.88 -28.60
C GLU A 348 -9.62 -7.94 -28.53
N ARG A 349 -9.00 -7.16 -27.65
CA ARG A 349 -7.54 -7.22 -27.42
C ARG A 349 -7.13 -8.50 -26.71
N PHE A 350 -7.88 -8.93 -25.69
CA PHE A 350 -7.67 -10.19 -24.97
C PHE A 350 -7.75 -11.39 -25.91
N ALA A 351 -8.74 -11.44 -26.80
CA ALA A 351 -8.85 -12.49 -27.82
C ALA A 351 -7.63 -12.56 -28.77
N ARG A 352 -6.89 -11.45 -28.92
CA ARG A 352 -5.68 -11.36 -29.73
C ARG A 352 -4.38 -11.44 -28.92
N GLY A 353 -4.46 -11.60 -27.59
CA GLY A 353 -3.30 -11.62 -26.69
C GLY A 353 -2.54 -10.28 -26.62
N ARG A 354 -3.24 -9.16 -26.77
CA ARG A 354 -2.63 -7.80 -26.82
C ARG A 354 -3.02 -6.95 -25.62
N VAL A 355 -2.16 -5.99 -25.28
CA VAL A 355 -2.39 -4.96 -24.25
C VAL A 355 -2.68 -3.60 -24.92
N GLN A 356 -3.49 -2.73 -24.30
CA GLN A 356 -3.93 -1.47 -24.91
C GLN A 356 -2.82 -0.48 -25.30
N SER A 357 -1.67 -0.51 -24.63
CA SER A 357 -0.70 0.61 -24.67
C SER A 357 0.67 0.29 -25.27
N GLU A 358 0.98 -0.95 -25.62
CA GLU A 358 2.30 -1.33 -26.15
C GLU A 358 2.17 -2.50 -27.15
N ALA A 359 2.71 -2.31 -28.35
CA ALA A 359 2.53 -3.27 -29.45
C ALA A 359 3.22 -4.62 -29.19
N ASP A 360 4.31 -4.62 -28.40
CA ASP A 360 5.15 -5.78 -28.17
C ASP A 360 4.82 -6.52 -26.85
N ALA A 361 4.13 -5.86 -25.92
CA ALA A 361 3.72 -6.48 -24.65
C ALA A 361 2.59 -7.48 -24.89
N LYS A 362 2.80 -8.73 -24.45
CA LYS A 362 1.85 -9.82 -24.63
C LYS A 362 1.04 -10.04 -23.36
N MET A 363 -0.21 -10.44 -23.54
CA MET A 363 -1.06 -11.00 -22.49
C MET A 363 -1.51 -12.37 -22.97
N GLN A 364 -1.75 -13.29 -22.03
CA GLN A 364 -2.36 -14.57 -22.38
C GLN A 364 -3.68 -14.33 -23.14
N SER A 365 -3.82 -14.93 -24.31
CA SER A 365 -5.06 -14.89 -25.08
C SER A 365 -6.06 -15.91 -24.58
N GLY A 366 -7.34 -15.58 -24.64
CA GLY A 366 -8.44 -16.51 -24.39
C GLY A 366 -9.72 -16.04 -25.07
N SER A 367 -10.80 -16.79 -24.89
CA SER A 367 -12.11 -16.38 -25.37
C SER A 367 -12.73 -15.31 -24.46
N PRO A 368 -13.65 -14.47 -24.97
CA PRO A 368 -14.43 -13.59 -24.11
C PRO A 368 -15.23 -14.31 -23.02
N ALA A 369 -15.60 -15.57 -23.23
CA ALA A 369 -16.30 -16.39 -22.22
C ALA A 369 -15.38 -16.80 -21.06
N ASP A 370 -14.07 -16.91 -21.31
CA ASP A 370 -13.08 -17.17 -20.24
C ASP A 370 -13.02 -16.00 -19.27
N LEU A 371 -13.15 -14.76 -19.76
CA LEU A 371 -13.19 -13.56 -18.91
C LEU A 371 -14.43 -13.53 -18.00
N ASP A 372 -15.58 -13.97 -18.51
CA ASP A 372 -16.81 -14.07 -17.71
C ASP A 372 -16.68 -15.16 -16.63
N SER A 373 -16.10 -16.30 -16.99
CA SER A 373 -15.84 -17.42 -16.07
C SER A 373 -14.79 -17.06 -15.01
N TYR A 374 -13.73 -16.36 -15.41
CA TYR A 374 -12.71 -15.81 -14.52
C TYR A 374 -13.31 -14.81 -13.53
N LEU A 375 -14.12 -13.86 -14.00
CA LEU A 375 -14.75 -12.88 -13.12
C LEU A 375 -15.62 -13.57 -12.06
N ALA A 376 -16.41 -14.57 -12.45
CA ALA A 376 -17.19 -15.36 -11.51
C ALA A 376 -16.31 -16.11 -10.49
N ALA A 377 -15.20 -16.71 -10.94
CA ALA A 377 -14.28 -17.43 -10.07
C ALA A 377 -13.57 -16.51 -9.08
N VAL A 378 -13.05 -15.36 -9.53
CA VAL A 378 -12.30 -14.42 -8.67
C VAL A 378 -13.21 -13.72 -7.67
N LEU A 379 -14.44 -13.36 -8.06
CA LEU A 379 -15.43 -12.80 -7.12
C LEU A 379 -15.88 -13.83 -6.08
N ARG A 380 -16.10 -15.08 -6.48
CA ARG A 380 -16.39 -16.17 -5.54
C ARG A 380 -15.23 -16.37 -4.57
N ARG A 381 -13.98 -16.40 -5.05
CA ARG A 381 -12.80 -16.55 -4.19
C ARG A 381 -12.66 -15.40 -3.20
N ALA A 382 -12.92 -14.16 -3.64
CA ALA A 382 -12.94 -12.99 -2.76
C ALA A 382 -14.04 -13.09 -1.70
N LYS A 383 -15.27 -13.47 -2.08
CA LYS A 383 -16.37 -13.70 -1.15
C LYS A 383 -15.99 -14.70 -0.05
N ARG A 384 -15.46 -15.86 -0.43
CA ARG A 384 -15.06 -16.91 0.51
C ARG A 384 -13.93 -16.46 1.44
N PHE A 385 -12.98 -15.67 0.94
CA PHE A 385 -11.93 -15.07 1.76
C PHE A 385 -12.49 -14.09 2.79
N HIS A 386 -13.40 -13.20 2.38
CA HIS A 386 -14.05 -12.25 3.30
C HIS A 386 -14.91 -12.96 4.35
N GLU A 387 -15.67 -14.00 3.95
CA GLU A 387 -16.40 -14.87 4.89
C GLU A 387 -15.44 -15.49 5.91
N ALA A 388 -14.26 -15.94 5.49
CA ALA A 388 -13.27 -16.52 6.38
C ALA A 388 -12.68 -15.51 7.37
N LEU A 389 -12.40 -14.28 6.93
CA LEU A 389 -11.92 -13.20 7.80
C LEU A 389 -12.97 -12.71 8.80
N ASN A 390 -14.25 -12.84 8.47
CA ASN A 390 -15.40 -12.43 9.30
C ASN A 390 -15.92 -13.56 10.19
N ALA A 391 -15.48 -14.80 9.98
CA ALA A 391 -15.94 -15.94 10.74
C ALA A 391 -15.49 -15.86 12.21
N VAL A 392 -16.42 -16.17 13.11
CA VAL A 392 -16.17 -16.27 14.55
C VAL A 392 -16.07 -17.75 14.93
N ALA A 393 -15.13 -18.10 15.80
CA ALA A 393 -14.98 -19.47 16.28
C ALA A 393 -16.22 -19.90 17.08
N ARG A 394 -16.72 -21.11 16.84
CA ARG A 394 -17.88 -21.69 17.57
C ARG A 394 -17.58 -21.99 19.03
N VAL A 395 -16.31 -22.13 19.39
CA VAL A 395 -15.82 -22.42 20.73
C VAL A 395 -14.82 -21.34 21.09
N GLU A 396 -14.80 -20.94 22.36
CA GLU A 396 -13.80 -20.01 22.87
C GLU A 396 -12.39 -20.63 22.70
N GLN A 397 -11.60 -20.02 21.81
CA GLN A 397 -10.24 -20.45 21.49
C GLN A 397 -9.27 -19.33 21.83
N LYS A 398 -8.04 -19.70 22.19
CA LYS A 398 -6.97 -18.72 22.42
C LYS A 398 -6.63 -18.02 21.10
N THR A 399 -7.10 -16.80 20.95
CA THR A 399 -6.85 -15.98 19.77
C THR A 399 -5.51 -15.27 19.83
N VAL A 400 -5.06 -14.73 18.69
CA VAL A 400 -3.91 -13.83 18.62
C VAL A 400 -4.36 -12.38 18.85
N PRO A 401 -3.78 -11.64 19.81
CA PRO A 401 -4.09 -10.23 20.01
C PRO A 401 -3.66 -9.39 18.80
N LEU A 402 -4.57 -8.52 18.35
CA LEU A 402 -4.38 -7.64 17.21
C LEU A 402 -4.23 -6.19 17.66
N PHE A 403 -3.26 -5.47 17.09
CA PHE A 403 -3.01 -4.07 17.35
C PHE A 403 -3.23 -3.27 16.07
N ALA A 404 -4.19 -2.34 16.08
CA ALA A 404 -4.47 -1.49 14.93
C ALA A 404 -3.65 -0.19 15.00
N LEU A 405 -2.88 0.12 13.95
CA LEU A 405 -2.14 1.37 13.80
C LEU A 405 -2.60 2.03 12.50
N GLY A 406 -3.18 3.23 12.56
CA GLY A 406 -3.82 3.81 11.39
C GLY A 406 -3.81 5.33 11.31
N GLY A 407 -4.23 5.83 10.15
CA GLY A 407 -4.56 7.23 9.94
C GLY A 407 -6.06 7.48 10.04
N ASP A 408 -6.43 8.68 10.49
CA ASP A 408 -7.83 9.11 10.58
C ASP A 408 -8.06 10.60 10.25
N CYS A 409 -7.08 11.24 9.61
CA CYS A 409 -7.14 12.66 9.26
C CYS A 409 -7.43 12.92 7.77
N GLU A 410 -7.48 11.88 6.94
CA GLU A 410 -7.67 12.00 5.51
C GLU A 410 -9.09 11.58 5.12
N GLU A 411 -9.70 12.38 4.25
CA GLU A 411 -10.97 12.03 3.61
C GLU A 411 -10.77 10.78 2.75
N THR A 412 -11.36 9.67 3.20
CA THR A 412 -11.16 8.36 2.61
C THR A 412 -12.48 7.84 2.03
N LEU A 413 -12.45 7.41 0.77
CA LEU A 413 -13.66 6.96 0.08
C LEU A 413 -14.30 5.79 0.84
N ALA A 414 -15.56 5.95 1.20
CA ALA A 414 -16.34 4.97 1.96
C ALA A 414 -17.56 4.46 1.17
N ALA A 415 -18.18 5.32 0.36
CA ALA A 415 -19.37 4.96 -0.41
C ALA A 415 -19.39 5.67 -1.78
N PRO A 416 -19.07 4.97 -2.89
CA PRO A 416 -19.26 5.50 -4.24
C PRO A 416 -20.73 5.82 -4.53
N VAL A 417 -20.99 6.77 -5.43
CA VAL A 417 -22.36 7.11 -5.88
C VAL A 417 -22.62 6.49 -7.25
N LEU A 418 -23.74 5.79 -7.41
CA LEU A 418 -24.23 5.29 -8.69
C LEU A 418 -25.24 6.27 -9.27
N LEU A 419 -24.91 6.81 -10.43
CA LEU A 419 -25.74 7.75 -11.16
C LEU A 419 -26.21 7.10 -12.45
N ARG A 420 -27.47 7.36 -12.82
CA ARG A 420 -27.99 6.95 -14.12
C ARG A 420 -28.06 8.17 -15.03
N GLU A 421 -27.28 8.17 -16.09
CA GLU A 421 -27.31 9.24 -17.09
C GLU A 421 -28.67 9.27 -17.78
N VAL A 422 -29.40 10.39 -17.65
CA VAL A 422 -30.75 10.54 -18.21
C VAL A 422 -30.77 10.40 -19.74
N LYS A 423 -29.73 10.90 -20.43
CA LYS A 423 -29.68 10.92 -21.90
C LYS A 423 -29.39 9.55 -22.52
N THR A 424 -28.46 8.80 -21.92
CA THR A 424 -27.95 7.55 -22.49
C THR A 424 -28.53 6.32 -21.80
N GLY A 425 -29.12 6.50 -20.61
CA GLY A 425 -29.54 5.42 -19.73
C GLY A 425 -28.38 4.65 -19.07
N ASN A 426 -27.11 5.02 -19.37
CA ASN A 426 -25.93 4.37 -18.83
C ASN A 426 -25.73 4.68 -17.36
N TRP A 427 -25.08 3.77 -16.65
CA TRP A 427 -24.64 4.00 -15.29
C TRP A 427 -23.25 4.65 -15.26
N GLU A 428 -23.10 5.66 -14.42
CA GLU A 428 -21.84 6.29 -14.05
C GLU A 428 -21.58 5.97 -12.57
N THR A 429 -20.36 5.57 -12.24
CA THR A 429 -19.93 5.37 -10.85
C THR A 429 -19.00 6.50 -10.45
N LEU A 430 -19.41 7.27 -9.46
CA LEU A 430 -18.68 8.44 -9.00
C LEU A 430 -17.82 8.10 -7.79
N PHE A 431 -16.50 8.25 -7.96
CA PHE A 431 -15.50 8.06 -6.89
C PHE A 431 -14.98 9.37 -6.31
N ARG A 432 -15.19 10.48 -7.03
CA ARG A 432 -14.73 11.81 -6.63
C ARG A 432 -15.92 12.73 -6.42
N PRO A 433 -15.95 13.53 -5.34
CA PRO A 433 -17.11 14.33 -5.04
C PRO A 433 -17.19 15.52 -6.00
N ARG A 434 -18.33 15.67 -6.66
CA ARG A 434 -18.73 16.84 -7.45
C ARG A 434 -20.16 17.24 -7.10
N GLY A 435 -20.56 18.46 -7.43
CA GLY A 435 -21.97 18.85 -7.31
C GLY A 435 -22.84 17.98 -8.21
N LEU A 436 -24.00 17.58 -7.70
CA LEU A 436 -24.95 16.71 -8.40
C LEU A 436 -26.29 17.41 -8.60
N ARG A 437 -27.03 16.92 -9.59
CA ARG A 437 -28.43 17.24 -9.77
C ARG A 437 -29.17 15.93 -9.96
N ASN A 438 -30.08 15.61 -9.06
CA ASN A 438 -30.84 14.37 -9.13
C ASN A 438 -31.93 14.45 -10.22
N SER A 439 -32.59 13.32 -10.49
CA SER A 439 -33.71 13.21 -11.43
C SER A 439 -34.87 14.17 -11.16
N ALA A 440 -35.12 14.53 -9.90
CA ALA A 440 -36.11 15.54 -9.50
C ALA A 440 -35.65 17.00 -9.71
N GLY A 441 -34.44 17.22 -10.25
CA GLY A 441 -33.89 18.54 -10.51
C GLY A 441 -33.31 19.25 -9.28
N LYS A 442 -33.32 18.61 -8.10
CA LYS A 442 -32.73 19.12 -6.85
C LYS A 442 -31.21 19.16 -6.99
N ARG A 443 -30.61 20.30 -6.66
CA ARG A 443 -29.15 20.46 -6.60
C ARG A 443 -28.64 19.95 -5.25
N ILE A 444 -27.58 19.15 -5.30
CA ILE A 444 -26.85 18.67 -4.12
C ILE A 444 -25.43 19.22 -4.24
N SER A 445 -24.99 19.95 -3.21
CA SER A 445 -23.69 20.61 -3.23
C SER A 445 -22.55 19.60 -3.17
N ARG A 446 -21.38 19.98 -3.70
CA ARG A 446 -20.15 19.15 -3.58
C ARG A 446 -19.84 18.78 -2.12
N LYS A 447 -20.11 19.68 -1.17
CA LYS A 447 -19.88 19.46 0.26
C LYS A 447 -20.77 18.35 0.84
N GLU A 448 -22.05 18.34 0.47
CA GLU A 448 -22.99 17.28 0.87
C GLU A 448 -22.58 15.94 0.28
N VAL A 449 -22.19 15.93 -1.00
CA VAL A 449 -21.69 14.73 -1.69
C VAL A 449 -20.41 14.21 -1.04
N THR A 450 -19.43 15.08 -0.75
CA THR A 450 -18.21 14.69 -0.01
C THR A 450 -18.55 14.03 1.33
N ARG A 451 -19.41 14.66 2.14
CA ARG A 451 -19.76 14.14 3.46
C ARG A 451 -20.46 12.77 3.40
N ALA A 452 -21.23 12.51 2.35
CA ALA A 452 -21.90 11.23 2.18
C ALA A 452 -20.95 10.13 1.68
N MET A 453 -20.02 10.49 0.78
CA MET A 453 -19.11 9.54 0.13
C MET A 453 -17.87 9.18 0.95
N PHE A 454 -17.38 10.09 1.80
CA PHE A 454 -16.08 9.95 2.47
C PHE A 454 -16.24 9.84 3.99
N ALA A 455 -15.29 9.16 4.60
CA ALA A 455 -15.16 9.00 6.05
C ALA A 455 -13.70 9.22 6.48
N PRO A 456 -13.44 9.50 7.77
CA PRO A 456 -12.08 9.55 8.29
C PRO A 456 -11.30 8.27 8.04
N GLY A 457 -10.04 8.41 7.60
CA GLY A 457 -9.12 7.31 7.36
C GLY A 457 -7.72 7.82 7.00
N ASP A 458 -6.97 6.97 6.29
CA ASP A 458 -5.59 7.23 5.86
C ASP A 458 -5.48 7.60 4.36
N GLY A 459 -6.61 7.83 3.68
CA GLY A 459 -6.67 8.14 2.26
C GLY A 459 -6.88 6.93 1.35
N ARG A 460 -6.77 5.70 1.86
CA ARG A 460 -7.19 4.46 1.17
C ARG A 460 -8.08 3.55 2.02
N VAL A 461 -7.82 3.46 3.32
CA VAL A 461 -8.52 2.62 4.28
C VAL A 461 -9.20 3.50 5.31
N THR A 462 -10.51 3.32 5.46
CA THR A 462 -11.26 4.07 6.48
C THR A 462 -10.87 3.59 7.86
N ARG A 463 -10.94 4.50 8.85
CA ARG A 463 -10.76 4.14 10.27
C ARG A 463 -11.68 2.99 10.70
N ARG A 464 -12.90 2.94 10.13
CA ARG A 464 -13.86 1.86 10.36
C ARG A 464 -13.30 0.51 9.88
N SER A 465 -12.87 0.45 8.61
CA SER A 465 -12.35 -0.79 8.02
C SER A 465 -11.13 -1.31 8.78
N LEU A 466 -10.23 -0.43 9.23
CA LEU A 466 -9.10 -0.84 10.07
C LEU A 466 -9.55 -1.50 11.38
N LEU A 467 -10.58 -0.95 12.03
CA LEU A 467 -11.05 -1.43 13.32
C LEU A 467 -12.01 -2.62 13.23
N GLY A 468 -12.50 -3.01 12.05
CA GLY A 468 -13.46 -4.10 11.87
C GLY A 468 -14.69 -4.00 12.78
N LYS A 469 -15.25 -2.79 12.90
CA LYS A 469 -16.38 -2.51 13.82
C LYS A 469 -17.71 -2.84 13.16
N GLU A 470 -18.56 -3.60 13.85
CA GLU A 470 -20.00 -3.58 13.61
C GLU A 470 -20.61 -2.22 14.02
N SER A 471 -21.77 -1.92 13.44
CA SER A 471 -22.53 -0.68 13.70
C SER A 471 -22.85 -0.50 15.21
N GLU A 472 -22.80 0.75 15.70
CA GLU A 472 -23.24 1.12 17.06
C GLU A 472 -24.73 0.82 17.33
N THR A 473 -25.48 0.34 16.34
CA THR A 473 -26.89 -0.05 16.45
C THR A 473 -27.13 -1.40 17.15
N GLU A 474 -26.10 -2.21 17.40
CA GLU A 474 -26.20 -3.41 18.26
C GLU A 474 -25.63 -3.17 19.67
N LYS A 475 -25.96 -2.02 20.29
CA LYS A 475 -25.85 -1.84 21.76
C LYS A 475 -26.87 -2.75 22.46
N GLY A 476 -26.59 -4.05 22.52
CA GLY A 476 -27.51 -4.97 23.20
C GLY A 476 -27.14 -6.44 23.19
N LYS A 477 -26.17 -6.90 22.41
CA LYS A 477 -25.79 -8.32 22.39
C LYS A 477 -24.36 -8.51 22.85
N SER A 478 -24.25 -8.98 24.10
CA SER A 478 -23.19 -9.81 24.65
C SER A 478 -21.73 -9.35 24.51
N LEU A 479 -21.01 -9.30 25.64
CA LEU A 479 -19.56 -9.07 25.78
C LEU A 479 -18.65 -10.03 24.98
N PHE A 480 -19.21 -11.00 24.25
CA PHE A 480 -18.51 -12.06 23.52
C PHE A 480 -18.45 -11.87 21.99
N ASN A 481 -19.05 -10.82 21.42
CA ASN A 481 -19.16 -10.67 19.95
C ASN A 481 -18.25 -9.57 19.37
N LYS A 482 -16.93 -9.69 19.55
CA LYS A 482 -15.97 -8.86 18.80
C LYS A 482 -15.52 -9.64 17.57
N MET A 483 -15.89 -9.20 16.36
CA MET A 483 -15.40 -9.80 15.09
C MET A 483 -13.86 -9.86 15.02
N LEU A 484 -13.18 -8.88 15.62
CA LEU A 484 -11.72 -8.85 15.75
C LEU A 484 -11.28 -8.89 17.22
N PRO A 485 -10.32 -9.75 17.60
CA PRO A 485 -9.67 -9.71 18.92
C PRO A 485 -8.67 -8.53 19.00
N LEU A 486 -9.15 -7.30 18.77
CA LEU A 486 -8.38 -6.08 18.90
C LEU A 486 -8.04 -5.83 20.37
N ALA A 487 -6.75 -5.84 20.67
CA ALA A 487 -6.20 -5.52 21.97
C ALA A 487 -6.10 -4.00 22.16
N TYR A 488 -5.68 -3.27 21.12
CA TYR A 488 -5.51 -1.81 21.18
C TYR A 488 -5.52 -1.17 19.79
N GLY A 489 -5.78 0.15 19.74
CA GLY A 489 -5.77 0.93 18.50
C GLY A 489 -5.07 2.28 18.70
N VAL A 490 -4.11 2.61 17.82
CA VAL A 490 -3.35 3.86 17.81
C VAL A 490 -3.56 4.57 16.50
N PHE A 491 -3.78 5.87 16.55
CA PHE A 491 -4.00 6.70 15.37
C PHE A 491 -3.06 7.89 15.34
N ALA A 492 -2.51 8.17 14.16
CA ALA A 492 -1.69 9.33 13.89
C ALA A 492 -2.07 9.91 12.53
N CYS A 493 -1.91 11.22 12.36
CA CYS A 493 -2.23 11.86 11.08
C CYS A 493 -1.14 11.56 10.03
N ASP A 494 -1.40 10.58 9.15
CA ASP A 494 -0.55 10.27 8.01
C ASP A 494 -1.33 9.57 6.87
N LEU A 495 -0.67 9.48 5.72
CA LEU A 495 -1.14 8.78 4.54
C LEU A 495 -0.90 7.28 4.62
N HIS A 496 -1.70 6.51 3.89
CA HIS A 496 -1.65 5.05 3.88
C HIS A 496 -0.25 4.54 3.55
N SER A 497 0.41 5.13 2.54
CA SER A 497 1.78 4.75 2.14
C SER A 497 2.85 5.00 3.20
N ASP A 498 2.57 5.81 4.22
CA ASP A 498 3.55 6.34 5.16
C ASP A 498 3.30 5.90 6.61
N LEU A 499 2.20 5.21 6.91
CA LEU A 499 1.83 4.79 8.27
C LEU A 499 2.95 3.99 8.96
N GLN A 500 3.60 3.08 8.24
CA GLN A 500 4.71 2.27 8.76
C GLN A 500 5.99 3.08 9.03
N ASN A 501 6.11 4.26 8.43
CA ASN A 501 7.23 5.18 8.59
C ASN A 501 6.94 6.26 9.66
N ASN A 502 5.66 6.46 10.03
CA ASN A 502 5.25 7.46 11.01
C ASN A 502 5.86 7.21 12.41
N LYS A 503 6.64 8.17 12.92
CA LYS A 503 7.38 8.03 14.19
C LYS A 503 6.49 7.81 15.41
N THR A 504 5.30 8.39 15.46
CA THR A 504 4.36 8.18 16.57
C THR A 504 3.81 6.76 16.55
N LEU A 505 3.47 6.22 15.37
CA LEU A 505 3.04 4.83 15.25
C LEU A 505 4.18 3.85 15.53
N GLN A 506 5.39 4.15 15.04
CA GLN A 506 6.60 3.37 15.33
C GLN A 506 6.90 3.32 16.83
N GLU A 507 6.84 4.45 17.54
CA GLU A 507 7.04 4.46 19.01
C GLU A 507 6.08 3.52 19.72
N ASN A 508 4.78 3.62 19.42
CA ASN A 508 3.77 2.79 20.05
C ASN A 508 3.96 1.30 19.73
N ALA A 509 4.24 0.99 18.46
CA ALA A 509 4.51 -0.38 18.04
C ALA A 509 5.75 -0.95 18.74
N LEU A 510 6.85 -0.20 18.79
CA LEU A 510 8.10 -0.63 19.42
C LEU A 510 7.97 -0.81 20.93
N THR A 511 7.29 0.11 21.62
CA THR A 511 7.02 -0.02 23.06
C THR A 511 6.30 -1.34 23.35
N LEU A 512 5.23 -1.62 22.59
CA LEU A 512 4.47 -2.85 22.75
C LEU A 512 5.26 -4.08 22.31
N LEU A 513 6.11 -3.97 21.30
CA LEU A 513 6.91 -5.06 20.78
C LEU A 513 7.95 -5.54 21.81
N ILE A 514 8.62 -4.61 22.49
CA ILE A 514 9.76 -4.92 23.34
C ILE A 514 9.40 -5.06 24.83
N SER A 515 8.25 -4.56 25.28
CA SER A 515 7.80 -4.69 26.68
C SER A 515 7.52 -6.13 27.14
N GLU A 516 7.61 -7.12 26.26
CA GLU A 516 7.47 -8.55 26.59
C GLU A 516 8.70 -9.14 27.29
N VAL A 517 9.85 -8.46 27.28
CA VAL A 517 11.08 -8.95 27.95
C VAL A 517 10.97 -8.85 29.49
N THR A 518 9.94 -8.15 30.00
CA THR A 518 9.74 -7.91 31.44
C THR A 518 8.79 -8.89 32.15
N GLN A 519 8.39 -10.01 31.53
CA GLN A 519 7.59 -11.05 32.18
C GLN A 519 8.31 -12.39 32.26
#